data_AF-A0A7J4TS08-F1
#
_entry.id   AF-A0A7J4TS08-F1
#
_cell.length_a   1.000
_cell.length_b   1.000
_cell.length_c   1.000
_cell.angle_alpha   90.00
_cell.angle_beta   90.00
_cell.angle_gamma   90.00
#
_symmetry.space_group_name_H-M   'P 1'
#
loop_
_entity.id
_entity.type
_entity.pdbx_description
1 polymer ?
#
loop_
_entity_poly.entity_id
_entity_poly.type
_entity_poly.pdbx_seq_one_letter_code
_entity_poly.pdbx_strand_id
1 'polypeptide(L)'
;MDNRDKILQLVRMRGPLLPSQINKEVKTNVLFASAMLAELVSSGNLAVSNLKIGGSPLYYIRGQEARLESFLNHINEKDQTTYRRLKAERIFYDREQDLLTRVSVRNIKDFAKPLEVEAGDQKFLFWKWYLLSQEEAEQLIKEKLMRMQVLPQQETIAPLPSPVVQEHPQERQESALEVQQTPQPIIQPSIQPATEREQLVQDLERSKRAIFERLQEKTNPKAVVKKPESKQTVLKEKDTSKEKQSALPAEEARVEKNEEQDGDATTAKLDDD
;
A
#
# COMPACT_ATOMS: atom_id res chain seq x y z
N MET A 1 -9.63 -27.49 15.69
CA MET A 1 -9.11 -26.87 14.45
C MET A 1 -7.77 -26.27 14.75
N ASP A 2 -6.80 -26.37 13.83
CA ASP A 2 -5.54 -25.66 13.97
C ASP A 2 -5.79 -24.14 13.81
N ASN A 3 -4.94 -23.32 14.42
CA ASN A 3 -4.93 -21.87 14.23
C ASN A 3 -4.71 -21.51 12.76
N ARG A 4 -3.94 -22.31 12.01
CA ARG A 4 -3.72 -22.17 10.56
C ARG A 4 -5.04 -22.26 9.77
N ASP A 5 -5.82 -23.31 10.00
CA ASP A 5 -7.13 -23.50 9.34
C ASP A 5 -8.07 -22.35 9.66
N LYS A 6 -8.08 -21.90 10.92
CA LYS A 6 -8.89 -20.78 11.37
C LYS A 6 -8.50 -19.48 10.67
N ILE A 7 -7.21 -19.22 10.47
CA ILE A 7 -6.71 -18.05 9.70
C ILE A 7 -7.15 -18.15 8.24
N LEU A 8 -7.01 -19.32 7.60
CA LEU A 8 -7.43 -19.51 6.20
C LEU A 8 -8.94 -19.32 6.04
N GLN A 9 -9.77 -19.86 6.92
CA GLN A 9 -11.22 -19.59 6.92
C GLN A 9 -11.53 -18.09 7.11
N LEU A 10 -10.82 -17.42 8.01
CA LEU A 10 -11.01 -15.99 8.28
C LEU A 10 -10.72 -15.12 7.05
N VAL A 11 -9.61 -15.39 6.34
CA VAL A 11 -9.24 -14.70 5.09
C VAL A 11 -10.21 -15.06 3.95
N ARG A 12 -10.67 -16.31 3.85
CA ARG A 12 -11.70 -16.70 2.86
C ARG A 12 -12.98 -15.88 3.01
N MET A 13 -13.48 -15.74 4.24
CA MET A 13 -14.70 -14.98 4.51
C MET A 13 -14.49 -13.47 4.39
N ARG A 14 -13.60 -12.90 5.21
CA ARG A 14 -13.45 -11.43 5.36
C ARG A 14 -12.68 -10.78 4.21
N GLY A 15 -11.82 -11.52 3.50
CA GLY A 15 -10.97 -11.00 2.43
C GLY A 15 -9.55 -10.67 2.95
N PRO A 16 -8.86 -9.67 2.37
CA PRO A 16 -7.54 -9.25 2.81
C PRO A 16 -7.53 -8.77 4.26
N LEU A 17 -6.57 -9.24 5.06
CA LEU A 17 -6.46 -8.96 6.49
C LEU A 17 -5.05 -8.54 6.93
N LEU A 18 -4.99 -7.79 8.04
CA LEU A 18 -3.77 -7.41 8.74
C LEU A 18 -3.44 -8.39 9.88
N PRO A 19 -2.16 -8.54 10.27
CA PRO A 19 -1.77 -9.32 11.45
C PRO A 19 -2.50 -8.92 12.74
N SER A 20 -2.81 -7.61 12.88
CA SER A 20 -3.54 -7.01 14.02
C SER A 20 -5.05 -7.27 14.05
N GLN A 21 -5.62 -7.85 12.98
CA GLN A 21 -6.99 -8.36 12.94
C GLN A 21 -7.00 -9.85 13.28
N ILE A 22 -6.02 -10.60 12.73
CA ILE A 22 -5.88 -12.04 12.95
C ILE A 22 -5.54 -12.36 14.41
N ASN A 23 -4.64 -11.61 15.04
CA ASN A 23 -4.22 -11.90 16.41
C ASN A 23 -5.37 -11.78 17.42
N LYS A 24 -6.34 -10.87 17.18
CA LYS A 24 -7.58 -10.74 17.95
C LYS A 24 -8.47 -11.97 17.82
N GLU A 25 -8.68 -12.46 16.60
CA GLU A 25 -9.55 -13.61 16.33
C GLU A 25 -8.95 -14.94 16.82
N VAL A 26 -7.63 -15.08 16.72
CA VAL A 26 -6.88 -16.29 17.12
C VAL A 26 -6.43 -16.22 18.59
N LYS A 27 -6.67 -15.09 19.29
CA LYS A 27 -6.29 -14.84 20.69
C LYS A 27 -4.79 -15.07 20.95
N THR A 28 -3.96 -14.51 20.06
CA THR A 28 -2.48 -14.60 20.13
C THR A 28 -1.84 -13.21 20.05
N ASN A 29 -0.52 -13.12 20.23
CA ASN A 29 0.21 -11.88 20.02
C ASN A 29 0.46 -11.61 18.51
N VAL A 30 0.78 -10.36 18.17
CA VAL A 30 0.99 -9.97 16.76
C VAL A 30 2.20 -10.69 16.15
N LEU A 31 3.23 -11.00 16.94
CA LEU A 31 4.45 -11.68 16.45
C LEU A 31 4.14 -13.11 15.97
N PHE A 32 3.42 -13.90 16.76
CA PHE A 32 2.98 -15.24 16.38
C PHE A 32 1.95 -15.21 15.25
N ALA A 33 1.05 -14.21 15.21
CA ALA A 33 0.14 -14.02 14.08
C ALA A 33 0.91 -13.77 12.77
N SER A 34 1.93 -12.90 12.78
CA SER A 34 2.81 -12.66 11.63
C SER A 34 3.63 -13.88 11.25
N ALA A 35 4.09 -14.69 12.21
CA ALA A 35 4.82 -15.94 11.94
C ALA A 35 3.92 -16.99 11.25
N MET A 36 2.70 -17.21 11.77
CA MET A 36 1.71 -18.11 11.15
C MET A 36 1.30 -17.63 9.75
N LEU A 37 1.16 -16.33 9.55
CA LEU A 37 0.92 -15.74 8.24
C LEU A 37 2.08 -15.98 7.27
N ALA A 38 3.33 -15.78 7.70
CA ALA A 38 4.50 -16.05 6.89
C ALA A 38 4.59 -17.53 6.47
N GLU A 39 4.24 -18.46 7.38
CA GLU A 39 4.18 -19.90 7.10
C GLU A 39 3.07 -20.25 6.08
N LEU A 40 1.89 -19.62 6.19
CA LEU A 40 0.80 -19.77 5.24
C LEU A 40 1.12 -19.17 3.85
N VAL A 41 1.97 -18.14 3.80
CA VAL A 41 2.50 -17.57 2.56
C VAL A 41 3.57 -18.48 1.94
N SER A 42 4.52 -18.99 2.74
CA SER A 42 5.58 -19.87 2.22
C SER A 42 5.05 -21.21 1.73
N SER A 43 3.94 -21.68 2.31
CA SER A 43 3.20 -22.86 1.82
C SER A 43 2.26 -22.56 0.63
N GLY A 44 2.23 -21.32 0.13
CA GLY A 44 1.43 -20.93 -1.04
C GLY A 44 -0.08 -20.76 -0.78
N ASN A 45 -0.55 -20.96 0.45
CA ASN A 45 -1.97 -20.85 0.81
C ASN A 45 -2.45 -19.38 0.89
N LEU A 46 -1.54 -18.44 1.19
CA LEU A 46 -1.79 -17.01 1.23
C LEU A 46 -0.83 -16.24 0.31
N ALA A 47 -1.24 -15.03 -0.06
CA ALA A 47 -0.46 -14.03 -0.78
C ALA A 47 -0.27 -12.79 0.10
N VAL A 48 0.81 -12.06 -0.15
CA VAL A 48 1.13 -10.80 0.54
C VAL A 48 0.95 -9.64 -0.43
N SER A 49 0.28 -8.59 0.02
CA SER A 49 0.12 -7.33 -0.70
C SER A 49 1.36 -6.45 -0.52
N ASN A 50 1.74 -5.71 -1.55
CA ASN A 50 2.69 -4.60 -1.43
C ASN A 50 2.07 -3.42 -0.66
N LEU A 51 0.73 -3.31 -0.68
CA LEU A 51 -0.08 -2.38 0.09
C LEU A 51 0.13 -2.56 1.60
N LYS A 52 0.50 -1.47 2.28
CA LYS A 52 0.76 -1.44 3.72
C LYS A 52 -0.15 -0.45 4.43
N ILE A 53 -0.69 -0.87 5.57
CA ILE A 53 -1.50 -0.04 6.47
C ILE A 53 -0.80 -0.02 7.83
N GLY A 54 -0.43 1.16 8.32
CA GLY A 54 0.39 1.29 9.53
C GLY A 54 1.72 0.51 9.45
N GLY A 55 2.33 0.44 8.26
CA GLY A 55 3.55 -0.32 7.99
C GLY A 55 3.38 -1.84 7.83
N SER A 56 2.23 -2.41 8.20
CA SER A 56 1.93 -3.83 8.05
C SER A 56 1.33 -4.14 6.68
N PRO A 57 1.79 -5.19 5.95
CA PRO A 57 1.18 -5.59 4.69
C PRO A 57 -0.16 -6.31 4.92
N LEU A 58 -1.01 -6.32 3.89
CA LEU A 58 -2.22 -7.15 3.85
C LEU A 58 -1.89 -8.57 3.38
N TYR A 59 -2.65 -9.54 3.90
CA TYR A 59 -2.58 -10.95 3.54
C TYR A 59 -3.93 -11.41 2.98
N TYR A 60 -3.93 -12.03 1.81
CA TYR A 60 -5.14 -12.39 1.06
C TYR A 60 -5.00 -13.77 0.38
N ILE A 61 -6.10 -14.32 -0.14
CA ILE A 61 -6.07 -15.54 -0.96
C ILE A 61 -6.15 -15.15 -2.44
N ARG A 62 -5.37 -15.83 -3.29
CA ARG A 62 -5.38 -15.61 -4.75
C ARG A 62 -6.80 -15.70 -5.30
N GLY A 63 -7.18 -14.77 -6.17
CA GLY A 63 -8.55 -14.57 -6.63
C GLY A 63 -9.34 -13.52 -5.81
N GLN A 64 -8.82 -13.04 -4.68
CA GLN A 64 -9.42 -11.95 -3.89
C GLN A 64 -8.77 -10.58 -4.16
N GLU A 65 -7.92 -10.43 -5.18
CA GLU A 65 -7.18 -9.21 -5.48
C GLU A 65 -8.13 -8.00 -5.65
N ALA A 66 -9.32 -8.20 -6.22
CA ALA A 66 -10.35 -7.17 -6.33
C ALA A 66 -10.80 -6.57 -5.00
N ARG A 67 -10.69 -7.31 -3.88
CA ARG A 67 -11.04 -6.82 -2.54
C ARG A 67 -9.98 -5.85 -1.98
N LEU A 68 -8.77 -5.82 -2.56
CA LEU A 68 -7.71 -4.86 -2.18
C LEU A 68 -8.09 -3.42 -2.51
N GLU A 69 -8.99 -3.19 -3.48
CA GLU A 69 -9.48 -1.84 -3.82
C GLU A 69 -10.13 -1.13 -2.61
N SER A 70 -10.74 -1.87 -1.68
CA SER A 70 -11.34 -1.30 -0.47
C SER A 70 -10.34 -0.60 0.45
N PHE A 71 -9.04 -0.87 0.29
CA PHE A 71 -7.98 -0.30 1.11
C PHE A 71 -7.26 0.90 0.46
N LEU A 72 -7.64 1.32 -0.75
CA LEU A 72 -7.03 2.46 -1.47
C LEU A 72 -7.12 3.79 -0.69
N ASN A 73 -8.09 3.93 0.21
CA ASN A 73 -8.21 5.12 1.07
C ASN A 73 -7.01 5.27 2.05
N HIS A 74 -6.15 4.24 2.17
CA HIS A 74 -4.95 4.25 3.01
C HIS A 74 -3.64 4.54 2.24
N ILE A 75 -3.69 4.80 0.92
CA ILE A 75 -2.52 5.25 0.14
C ILE A 75 -2.60 6.73 -0.16
N ASN A 76 -1.45 7.32 -0.51
CA ASN A 76 -1.33 8.74 -0.84
C ASN A 76 -2.25 9.11 -2.01
N GLU A 77 -2.82 10.31 -1.99
CA GLU A 77 -3.74 10.81 -3.03
C GLU A 77 -3.15 10.77 -4.45
N LYS A 78 -1.82 10.94 -4.56
CA LYS A 78 -1.06 10.84 -5.81
C LYS A 78 -1.06 9.42 -6.38
N ASP A 79 -0.90 8.43 -5.50
CA ASP A 79 -0.97 7.01 -5.85
C ASP A 79 -2.43 6.60 -6.17
N GLN A 80 -3.42 7.11 -5.44
CA GLN A 80 -4.85 6.91 -5.76
C GLN A 80 -5.23 7.50 -7.12
N THR A 81 -4.74 8.69 -7.46
CA THR A 81 -5.04 9.35 -8.74
C THR A 81 -4.39 8.60 -9.89
N THR A 82 -3.14 8.16 -9.71
CA THR A 82 -2.44 7.26 -10.63
C THR A 82 -3.22 5.95 -10.85
N TYR A 83 -3.70 5.34 -9.77
CA TYR A 83 -4.53 4.15 -9.79
C TYR A 83 -5.83 4.36 -10.60
N ARG A 84 -6.57 5.47 -10.35
CA ARG A 84 -7.82 5.79 -11.06
C ARG A 84 -7.56 5.93 -12.57
N ARG A 85 -6.47 6.61 -12.93
CA ARG A 85 -6.05 6.79 -14.32
C ARG A 85 -5.64 5.47 -14.98
N LEU A 86 -4.89 4.59 -14.29
CA LEU A 86 -4.54 3.26 -14.80
C LEU A 86 -5.76 2.36 -14.98
N LYS A 87 -6.75 2.43 -14.07
CA LYS A 87 -8.01 1.68 -14.18
C LYS A 87 -8.84 2.11 -15.40
N ALA A 88 -8.77 3.39 -15.77
CA ALA A 88 -9.41 3.94 -16.96
C ALA A 88 -8.66 3.61 -18.27
N GLU A 89 -7.37 3.94 -18.35
CA GLU A 89 -6.53 3.72 -19.55
C GLU A 89 -6.13 2.26 -19.77
N ARG A 90 -6.28 1.40 -18.75
CA ARG A 90 -5.88 -0.02 -18.67
C ARG A 90 -4.38 -0.31 -18.82
N ILE A 91 -3.64 0.49 -19.58
CA ILE A 91 -2.20 0.34 -19.82
C ILE A 91 -1.51 1.70 -19.87
N PHE A 92 -0.41 1.83 -19.13
CA PHE A 92 0.54 2.93 -19.31
C PHE A 92 1.80 2.47 -20.04
N TYR A 93 2.41 3.37 -20.81
CA TYR A 93 3.78 3.22 -21.32
C TYR A 93 4.72 4.03 -20.44
N ASP A 94 5.76 3.40 -19.85
CA ASP A 94 6.60 4.03 -18.80
C ASP A 94 7.32 5.28 -19.28
N ARG A 95 7.67 5.39 -20.57
CA ARG A 95 8.38 6.57 -21.13
C ARG A 95 7.48 7.77 -21.40
N GLU A 96 6.18 7.57 -21.61
CA GLU A 96 5.20 8.66 -21.79
C GLU A 96 4.73 9.27 -20.46
N GLN A 97 4.87 8.54 -19.36
CA GLN A 97 4.34 8.99 -18.08
C GLN A 97 5.27 10.04 -17.42
N ASP A 98 4.67 11.02 -16.76
CA ASP A 98 5.40 11.99 -15.96
C ASP A 98 6.13 11.31 -14.78
N LEU A 99 7.15 11.99 -14.23
CA LEU A 99 7.98 11.43 -13.17
C LEU A 99 7.20 11.01 -11.92
N LEU A 100 6.13 11.74 -11.58
CA LEU A 100 5.32 11.41 -10.41
C LEU A 100 4.49 10.15 -10.67
N THR A 101 3.78 10.07 -11.80
CA THR A 101 3.08 8.85 -12.23
C THR A 101 4.03 7.66 -12.28
N ARG A 102 5.23 7.78 -12.85
CA ARG A 102 6.22 6.67 -12.90
C ARG A 102 6.61 6.16 -11.51
N VAL A 103 6.75 7.04 -10.51
CA VAL A 103 7.00 6.65 -9.12
C VAL A 103 5.75 6.00 -8.51
N SER A 104 4.58 6.62 -8.67
CA SER A 104 3.32 6.12 -8.12
C SER A 104 2.94 4.74 -8.65
N VAL A 105 3.07 4.50 -9.96
CA VAL A 105 2.83 3.18 -10.57
C VAL A 105 3.71 2.09 -9.94
N ARG A 106 4.98 2.41 -9.64
CA ARG A 106 5.92 1.49 -8.97
C ARG A 106 5.60 1.26 -7.50
N ASN A 107 4.80 2.13 -6.86
CA ASN A 107 4.28 1.93 -5.51
C ASN A 107 3.03 1.02 -5.52
N ILE A 108 2.13 1.21 -6.49
CA ILE A 108 0.84 0.47 -6.59
C ILE A 108 0.96 -0.92 -7.25
N LYS A 109 2.01 -1.68 -6.95
CA LYS A 109 2.34 -2.98 -7.60
C LYS A 109 1.25 -4.05 -7.55
N ASP A 110 0.36 -3.98 -6.56
CA ASP A 110 -0.78 -4.91 -6.47
C ASP A 110 -1.84 -4.64 -7.55
N PHE A 111 -1.87 -3.39 -8.06
CA PHE A 111 -2.81 -2.91 -9.08
C PHE A 111 -2.17 -2.70 -10.45
N ALA A 112 -0.84 -2.53 -10.51
CA ALA A 112 -0.05 -2.32 -11.72
C ALA A 112 1.03 -3.41 -11.88
N LYS A 113 0.88 -4.24 -12.91
CA LYS A 113 1.84 -5.31 -13.27
C LYS A 113 2.76 -4.81 -14.40
N PRO A 114 4.09 -4.81 -14.23
CA PRO A 114 4.99 -4.47 -15.33
C PRO A 114 4.92 -5.55 -16.42
N LEU A 115 5.04 -5.12 -17.68
CA LEU A 115 5.11 -5.99 -18.84
C LEU A 115 6.15 -5.40 -19.80
N GLU A 116 7.23 -6.15 -20.03
CA GLU A 116 8.27 -5.79 -20.99
C GLU A 116 7.94 -6.42 -22.34
N VAL A 117 7.91 -5.59 -23.38
CA VAL A 117 7.60 -6.00 -24.76
C VAL A 117 8.76 -5.61 -25.66
N GLU A 118 9.26 -6.56 -26.44
CA GLU A 118 10.34 -6.35 -27.40
C GLU A 118 9.74 -6.19 -28.80
N ALA A 119 10.07 -5.11 -29.49
CA ALA A 119 9.66 -4.87 -30.86
C ALA A 119 10.88 -4.41 -31.68
N GLY A 120 11.38 -5.32 -32.52
CA GLY A 120 12.70 -5.15 -33.16
C GLY A 120 13.80 -5.13 -32.11
N ASP A 121 14.71 -4.15 -32.21
CA ASP A 121 15.86 -3.98 -31.31
C ASP A 121 15.53 -3.07 -30.09
N GLN A 122 14.25 -2.76 -29.85
CA GLN A 122 13.83 -1.89 -28.75
C GLN A 122 12.96 -2.61 -27.73
N LYS A 123 13.30 -2.42 -26.45
CA LYS A 123 12.51 -2.87 -25.29
C LYS A 123 11.62 -1.75 -24.76
N PHE A 124 10.33 -2.06 -24.63
CA PHE A 124 9.29 -1.16 -24.17
C PHE A 124 8.72 -1.66 -22.84
N LEU A 125 8.79 -0.85 -21.79
CA LEU A 125 8.16 -1.16 -20.50
C LEU A 125 6.75 -0.57 -20.45
N PHE A 126 5.75 -1.45 -20.39
CA PHE A 126 4.37 -1.10 -20.14
C PHE A 126 3.96 -1.51 -18.72
N TRP A 127 2.92 -0.85 -18.21
CA TRP A 127 2.30 -1.17 -16.93
C TRP A 127 0.84 -1.54 -17.18
N LYS A 128 0.52 -2.80 -16.93
CA LYS A 128 -0.81 -3.38 -17.15
C LYS A 128 -1.66 -3.30 -15.87
N TRP A 129 -2.92 -2.92 -16.02
CA TRP A 129 -3.93 -3.07 -14.98
C TRP A 129 -4.08 -4.52 -14.48
N TYR A 130 -4.13 -4.74 -13.17
CA TYR A 130 -3.99 -6.08 -12.57
C TYR A 130 -5.07 -7.11 -12.96
N LEU A 131 -6.30 -6.66 -13.28
CA LEU A 131 -7.42 -7.50 -13.73
C LEU A 131 -7.49 -7.71 -15.25
N LEU A 132 -6.69 -6.98 -16.03
CA LEU A 132 -6.69 -7.15 -17.48
C LEU A 132 -6.04 -8.49 -17.84
N SER A 133 -6.64 -9.25 -18.76
CA SER A 133 -6.06 -10.49 -19.28
C SER A 133 -4.71 -10.23 -19.96
N GLN A 134 -3.98 -11.28 -20.35
CA GLN A 134 -2.76 -11.09 -21.12
C GLN A 134 -3.06 -10.73 -22.58
N GLU A 135 -4.03 -11.41 -23.19
CA GLU A 135 -4.45 -11.23 -24.59
C GLU A 135 -4.97 -9.81 -24.87
N GLU A 136 -5.89 -9.29 -24.04
CA GLU A 136 -6.36 -7.91 -24.16
C GLU A 136 -5.21 -6.89 -24.03
N ALA A 137 -4.19 -7.22 -23.24
CA ALA A 137 -3.08 -6.32 -23.01
C ALA A 137 -2.11 -6.25 -24.18
N GLU A 138 -1.82 -7.40 -24.77
CA GLU A 138 -1.02 -7.50 -25.99
C GLU A 138 -1.71 -6.78 -27.16
N GLN A 139 -3.05 -6.88 -27.26
CA GLN A 139 -3.84 -6.13 -28.24
C GLN A 139 -3.72 -4.61 -28.05
N LEU A 140 -3.98 -4.11 -26.84
CA LEU A 140 -3.88 -2.67 -26.53
C LEU A 140 -2.46 -2.13 -26.69
N ILE A 141 -1.43 -2.92 -26.34
CA ILE A 141 -0.02 -2.54 -26.54
C ILE A 141 0.32 -2.51 -28.03
N LYS A 142 -0.10 -3.50 -28.81
CA LYS A 142 0.11 -3.54 -30.26
C LYS A 142 -0.54 -2.33 -30.94
N GLU A 143 -1.78 -2.01 -30.57
CA GLU A 143 -2.49 -0.83 -31.09
C GLU A 143 -1.77 0.47 -30.71
N LYS A 144 -1.29 0.59 -29.47
CA LYS A 144 -0.55 1.77 -29.01
C LYS A 144 0.83 1.90 -29.66
N LEU A 145 1.56 0.80 -29.84
CA LEU A 145 2.82 0.77 -30.60
C LEU A 145 2.60 1.16 -32.07
N MET A 146 1.54 0.67 -32.70
CA MET A 146 1.15 1.06 -34.05
C MET A 146 0.85 2.56 -34.13
N ARG A 147 0.05 3.12 -33.21
CA ARG A 147 -0.21 4.57 -33.17
C ARG A 147 1.07 5.41 -32.96
N MET A 148 2.01 4.94 -32.13
CA MET A 148 3.31 5.62 -31.94
C MET A 148 4.25 5.53 -33.15
N GLN A 149 4.16 4.48 -33.97
CA GLN A 149 4.95 4.34 -35.20
C GLN A 149 4.34 5.10 -36.40
N VAL A 150 3.11 5.62 -36.28
CA VAL A 150 2.38 6.33 -37.34
C VAL A 150 2.30 7.85 -37.03
N LEU A 151 3.41 8.45 -36.60
CA LEU A 151 3.66 9.87 -36.86
C LEU A 151 4.64 10.00 -38.04
N PRO A 152 4.17 10.37 -39.25
CA PRO A 152 5.05 10.84 -40.30
C PRO A 152 5.79 12.09 -39.81
N GLN A 153 7.09 12.16 -40.08
CA GLN A 153 7.87 13.39 -39.97
C GLN A 153 7.45 14.37 -41.08
N GLN A 154 6.32 15.07 -40.90
CA GLN A 154 5.92 16.19 -41.74
C GLN A 154 5.22 17.28 -40.92
N GLU A 155 6.02 18.09 -40.24
CA GLU A 155 5.88 19.55 -40.41
C GLU A 155 7.22 20.12 -40.84
N THR A 156 7.28 20.47 -42.13
CA THR A 156 8.37 21.20 -42.76
C THR A 156 8.64 22.49 -41.99
N ILE A 157 9.91 22.75 -41.68
CA ILE A 157 10.34 24.05 -41.16
C ILE A 157 10.11 25.09 -42.26
N ALA A 158 8.97 25.77 -42.21
CA ALA A 158 8.78 27.01 -42.93
C ALA A 158 9.51 28.11 -42.14
N PRO A 159 10.54 28.77 -42.70
CA PRO A 159 11.16 29.91 -42.03
C PRO A 159 10.14 31.05 -42.01
N LEU A 160 9.67 31.43 -40.81
CA LEU A 160 8.88 32.65 -40.66
C LEU A 160 9.73 33.85 -41.10
N PRO A 161 9.24 34.72 -42.02
CA PRO A 161 9.91 35.98 -42.28
C PRO A 161 9.79 36.88 -41.05
N SER A 162 10.92 37.33 -40.52
CA SER A 162 10.99 38.24 -39.38
C SER A 162 10.21 39.53 -39.65
N PRO A 163 9.22 39.93 -38.82
CA PRO A 163 8.66 41.25 -38.91
C PRO A 163 9.71 42.28 -38.47
N VAL A 164 9.92 43.28 -39.32
CA VAL A 164 10.86 44.39 -39.08
C VAL A 164 10.48 45.13 -37.81
N VAL A 165 11.44 45.27 -36.89
CA VAL A 165 11.34 46.20 -35.76
C VAL A 165 11.35 47.62 -36.31
N GLN A 166 10.19 48.30 -36.25
CA GLN A 166 10.13 49.74 -36.38
C GLN A 166 10.21 50.35 -34.98
N GLU A 167 11.33 51.01 -34.69
CA GLU A 167 11.44 51.86 -33.50
C GLU A 167 10.60 53.13 -33.72
N HIS A 168 9.54 53.31 -32.91
CA HIS A 168 9.10 54.65 -32.58
C HIS A 168 8.69 54.76 -31.11
N PRO A 169 9.18 55.80 -30.39
CA PRO A 169 8.95 55.94 -28.96
C PRO A 169 7.58 56.57 -28.71
N GLN A 170 6.81 56.02 -27.77
CA GLN A 170 5.66 56.73 -27.22
C GLN A 170 5.62 56.63 -25.70
N GLU A 171 6.07 57.73 -25.11
CA GLU A 171 5.91 58.17 -23.72
C GLU A 171 4.46 57.97 -23.23
N ARG A 172 4.27 57.19 -22.14
CA ARG A 172 3.04 57.30 -21.34
C ARG A 172 3.20 56.88 -19.88
N GLN A 173 3.41 57.91 -19.06
CA GLN A 173 2.82 58.17 -17.75
C GLN A 173 2.74 57.06 -16.68
N GLU A 174 3.35 57.42 -15.55
CA GLU A 174 3.10 56.92 -14.21
C GLU A 174 1.61 56.65 -13.93
N SER A 175 1.32 55.48 -13.36
CA SER A 175 0.23 55.36 -12.40
C SER A 175 0.64 54.34 -11.33
N ALA A 176 0.62 54.79 -10.07
CA ALA A 176 1.08 54.01 -8.95
C ALA A 176 0.04 52.96 -8.53
N LEU A 177 0.45 51.70 -8.46
CA LEU A 177 -0.15 50.73 -7.54
C LEU A 177 0.96 50.03 -6.76
N GLU A 178 1.06 50.44 -5.49
CA GLU A 178 1.98 49.90 -4.51
C GLU A 178 1.56 48.47 -4.14
N VAL A 179 2.36 47.48 -4.54
CA VAL A 179 2.25 46.10 -4.03
C VAL A 179 3.54 45.76 -3.32
N GLN A 180 3.49 45.84 -1.99
CA GLN A 180 4.62 45.53 -1.11
C GLN A 180 4.94 44.03 -1.19
N GLN A 181 5.94 43.65 -2.00
CA GLN A 181 6.56 42.33 -1.92
C GLN A 181 7.72 42.37 -0.93
N THR A 182 7.53 41.77 0.24
CA THR A 182 8.60 41.46 1.18
C THR A 182 9.55 40.44 0.55
N PRO A 183 10.87 40.73 0.45
CA PRO A 183 11.82 39.75 -0.08
C PRO A 183 12.01 38.62 0.93
N GLN A 184 11.50 37.43 0.62
CA GLN A 184 11.89 36.23 1.35
C GLN A 184 13.35 35.88 1.00
N PRO A 185 14.20 35.57 1.99
CA PRO A 185 15.58 35.20 1.72
C PRO A 185 15.65 33.86 0.98
N ILE A 186 16.29 33.87 -0.18
CA ILE A 186 16.61 32.66 -0.95
C ILE A 186 17.63 31.85 -0.13
N ILE A 187 17.15 30.77 0.51
CA ILE A 187 18.02 29.83 1.23
C ILE A 187 18.84 29.06 0.19
N GLN A 188 20.10 29.48 0.02
CA GLN A 188 21.08 28.65 -0.67
C GLN A 188 21.28 27.37 0.14
N PRO A 189 21.19 26.17 -0.45
CA PRO A 189 21.60 24.94 0.23
C PRO A 189 23.11 25.03 0.47
N SER A 190 23.52 25.15 1.73
CA SER A 190 24.93 25.21 2.09
C SER A 190 25.63 23.92 1.66
N ILE A 191 26.59 24.07 0.75
CA ILE A 191 27.48 22.98 0.35
C ILE A 191 28.40 22.71 1.54
N GLN A 192 28.02 21.74 2.37
CA GLN A 192 28.89 21.25 3.45
C GLN A 192 30.22 20.76 2.84
N PRO A 193 31.37 21.09 3.44
CA PRO A 193 32.67 20.74 2.89
C PRO A 193 32.83 19.22 2.81
N ALA A 194 33.43 18.73 1.71
CA ALA A 194 33.51 17.31 1.39
C ALA A 194 34.11 16.44 2.53
N THR A 195 35.00 17.02 3.33
CA THR A 195 35.65 16.42 4.50
C THR A 195 34.66 15.84 5.53
N GLU A 196 33.52 16.50 5.75
CA GLU A 196 32.55 16.09 6.79
C GLU A 196 31.72 14.89 6.34
N ARG A 197 31.42 14.78 5.03
CA ARG A 197 30.82 13.57 4.44
C ARG A 197 31.76 12.37 4.50
N GLU A 198 33.05 12.58 4.28
CA GLU A 198 34.03 11.51 4.26
C GLU A 198 34.27 10.92 5.67
N GLN A 199 34.28 11.75 6.71
CA GLN A 199 34.27 11.32 8.11
C GLN A 199 33.00 10.51 8.45
N LEU A 200 31.82 11.00 8.06
CA LEU A 200 30.56 10.30 8.30
C LEU A 200 30.50 8.91 7.63
N VAL A 201 31.09 8.76 6.44
CA VAL A 201 31.22 7.46 5.77
C VAL A 201 32.16 6.52 6.52
N GLN A 202 33.33 7.01 6.97
CA GLN A 202 34.28 6.19 7.73
C GLN A 202 33.70 5.70 9.08
N ASP A 203 32.97 6.56 9.80
CA ASP A 203 32.32 6.16 11.06
C ASP A 203 31.19 5.16 10.83
N LEU A 204 30.43 5.30 9.74
CA LEU A 204 29.42 4.32 9.35
C LEU A 204 30.03 2.95 9.01
N GLU A 205 31.20 2.92 8.35
CA GLU A 205 31.92 1.67 8.09
C GLU A 205 32.48 1.03 9.36
N ARG A 206 33.06 1.82 10.28
CA ARG A 206 33.53 1.32 11.59
C ARG A 206 32.38 0.70 12.38
N SER A 207 31.24 1.37 12.42
CA SER A 207 30.03 0.88 13.11
C SER A 207 29.50 -0.42 12.49
N LYS A 208 29.47 -0.51 11.15
CA LYS A 208 29.11 -1.76 10.44
C LYS A 208 30.04 -2.93 10.76
N ARG A 209 31.36 -2.71 10.80
CA ARG A 209 32.34 -3.77 11.13
C ARG A 209 32.16 -4.26 12.58
N ALA A 210 32.01 -3.36 13.53
CA ALA A 210 31.80 -3.72 14.95
C ALA A 210 30.52 -4.53 15.18
N ILE A 211 29.44 -4.24 14.44
CA ILE A 211 28.19 -5.01 14.49
C ILE A 211 28.38 -6.41 13.89
N PHE A 212 29.10 -6.53 12.78
CA PHE A 212 29.37 -7.81 12.10
C PHE A 212 30.24 -8.75 12.95
N GLU A 213 31.27 -8.22 13.60
CA GLU A 213 32.16 -8.98 14.49
C GLU A 213 31.40 -9.54 15.71
N ARG A 214 30.56 -8.72 16.35
CA ARG A 214 29.65 -9.15 17.43
C ARG A 214 28.62 -10.20 17.03
N LEU A 215 28.30 -10.32 15.73
CA LEU A 215 27.41 -11.35 15.22
C LEU A 215 28.15 -12.68 15.02
N GLN A 216 29.43 -12.66 14.63
CA GLN A 216 30.21 -13.89 14.49
C GLN A 216 30.59 -14.52 15.83
N GLU A 217 30.92 -13.72 16.86
CA GLU A 217 31.18 -14.24 18.21
C GLU A 217 30.01 -15.05 18.79
N LYS A 218 28.77 -14.72 18.43
CA LYS A 218 27.56 -15.43 18.88
C LYS A 218 27.27 -16.74 18.14
N THR A 219 28.03 -17.06 17.08
CA THR A 219 27.78 -18.23 16.22
C THR A 219 28.78 -19.37 16.38
N ASN A 220 29.66 -19.34 17.39
CA ASN A 220 30.65 -20.40 17.65
C ASN A 220 30.34 -21.22 18.92
N PRO A 221 29.51 -22.28 18.83
CA PRO A 221 29.18 -23.13 19.98
C PRO A 221 30.24 -24.23 20.18
N LYS A 222 31.29 -23.94 20.96
CA LYS A 222 32.22 -24.99 21.45
C LYS A 222 32.54 -24.83 22.94
N ALA A 223 32.05 -25.82 23.71
CA ALA A 223 32.25 -26.03 25.15
C ALA A 223 31.68 -24.91 26.06
N VAL A 224 31.19 -25.16 27.27
CA VAL A 224 31.47 -26.27 28.21
C VAL A 224 30.18 -26.78 28.85
N VAL A 225 30.04 -28.11 28.92
CA VAL A 225 29.09 -28.78 29.81
C VAL A 225 29.58 -28.64 31.26
N LYS A 226 28.91 -27.83 32.09
CA LYS A 226 28.93 -27.98 33.56
C LYS A 226 27.56 -27.77 34.17
N LYS A 227 27.05 -28.87 34.73
CA LYS A 227 25.85 -28.99 35.57
C LYS A 227 26.15 -28.46 36.97
N PRO A 228 25.23 -27.68 37.56
CA PRO A 228 24.91 -27.79 38.98
C PRO A 228 23.42 -28.13 39.11
N GLU A 229 23.06 -29.30 39.61
CA GLU A 229 22.87 -29.54 41.05
C GLU A 229 21.76 -28.70 41.67
N SER A 230 20.64 -29.40 41.85
CA SER A 230 19.49 -29.05 42.66
C SER A 230 19.83 -28.41 44.01
N LYS A 231 19.13 -27.33 44.34
CA LYS A 231 18.80 -27.02 45.74
C LYS A 231 17.29 -26.94 45.91
N GLN A 232 16.82 -27.65 46.93
CA GLN A 232 15.44 -27.63 47.39
C GLN A 232 15.19 -26.35 48.22
N THR A 233 14.04 -25.74 48.00
CA THR A 233 13.34 -24.84 48.93
C THR A 233 11.85 -25.07 48.67
N VAL A 234 11.20 -25.98 49.38
CA VAL A 234 10.70 -25.84 50.77
C VAL A 234 9.73 -24.66 50.89
N LEU A 235 8.45 -25.01 50.73
CA LEU A 235 7.27 -24.59 51.51
C LEU A 235 7.29 -23.19 52.15
N LYS A 236 6.31 -22.38 51.75
CA LYS A 236 5.48 -21.66 52.72
C LYS A 236 4.08 -21.42 52.16
N GLU A 237 3.16 -22.26 52.60
CA GLU A 237 1.73 -21.96 52.57
C GLU A 237 1.46 -20.73 53.44
N LYS A 238 0.52 -19.89 53.02
CA LYS A 238 -0.24 -19.03 53.93
C LYS A 238 -1.67 -18.93 53.45
N ASP A 239 -2.57 -19.42 54.29
CA ASP A 239 -3.98 -19.11 54.28
C ASP A 239 -4.26 -17.61 54.11
N THR A 240 -5.35 -17.31 53.40
CA THR A 240 -6.35 -16.35 53.91
C THR A 240 -7.70 -16.63 53.29
N SER A 241 -8.52 -17.42 53.98
CA SER A 241 -9.96 -17.55 53.68
C SER A 241 -10.71 -16.35 54.25
N LYS A 242 -11.56 -15.72 53.42
CA LYS A 242 -12.79 -14.98 53.79
C LYS A 242 -13.54 -14.66 52.49
N GLU A 243 -14.61 -15.37 52.14
CA GLU A 243 -15.94 -15.34 52.77
C GLU A 243 -16.66 -14.00 52.55
N LYS A 244 -17.53 -13.96 51.53
CA LYS A 244 -18.88 -13.41 51.66
C LYS A 244 -19.83 -13.95 50.59
N GLN A 245 -20.99 -14.40 51.04
CA GLN A 245 -22.14 -14.82 50.25
C GLN A 245 -23.09 -13.63 49.99
N SER A 246 -24.25 -13.91 49.38
CA SER A 246 -25.43 -13.07 49.11
C SER A 246 -25.38 -12.23 47.80
N ALA A 247 -26.45 -12.14 46.99
CA ALA A 247 -27.73 -12.89 46.97
C ALA A 247 -28.38 -12.86 45.56
N LEU A 248 -29.26 -13.84 45.28
CA LEU A 248 -30.37 -13.77 44.31
C LEU A 248 -31.66 -13.42 45.08
N PRO A 249 -32.66 -12.76 44.45
CA PRO A 249 -33.80 -13.42 43.76
C PRO A 249 -33.96 -12.90 42.31
N ALA A 250 -34.63 -13.53 41.33
CA ALA A 250 -35.92 -14.25 41.24
C ALA A 250 -37.19 -13.35 41.10
N GLU A 251 -38.11 -13.79 40.22
CA GLU A 251 -39.49 -13.27 39.91
C GLU A 251 -39.55 -11.93 39.12
N GLU A 252 -40.50 -11.61 38.22
CA GLU A 252 -41.57 -12.32 37.43
C GLU A 252 -41.80 -11.51 36.12
N ALA A 253 -41.97 -12.07 34.90
CA ALA A 253 -43.18 -12.61 34.23
C ALA A 253 -44.06 -11.61 33.40
N ARG A 254 -44.83 -12.19 32.45
CA ARG A 254 -45.88 -11.60 31.56
C ARG A 254 -45.39 -10.74 30.37
N VAL A 255 -45.84 -10.86 29.11
CA VAL A 255 -47.02 -11.40 28.35
C VAL A 255 -47.76 -10.24 27.67
N GLU A 256 -47.73 -10.24 26.34
CA GLU A 256 -48.72 -9.78 25.33
C GLU A 256 -47.99 -9.93 23.97
N LYS A 257 -48.38 -10.80 23.02
CA LYS A 257 -49.66 -10.99 22.33
C LYS A 257 -50.18 -9.70 21.70
N ASN A 258 -50.01 -9.58 20.38
CA ASN A 258 -50.95 -8.92 19.48
C ASN A 258 -50.96 -9.71 18.17
N GLU A 259 -52.06 -10.42 17.95
CA GLU A 259 -52.57 -10.77 16.62
C GLU A 259 -53.32 -9.55 16.05
N GLU A 260 -53.93 -9.72 14.87
CA GLU A 260 -54.93 -8.81 14.28
C GLU A 260 -54.43 -7.44 13.77
N GLN A 261 -54.95 -6.88 12.68
CA GLN A 261 -55.63 -7.46 11.50
C GLN A 261 -55.71 -6.33 10.43
N ASP A 262 -56.13 -6.69 9.22
CA ASP A 262 -56.65 -5.79 8.17
C ASP A 262 -55.70 -4.69 7.61
N GLY A 263 -55.87 -4.24 6.36
CA GLY A 263 -56.83 -4.60 5.32
C GLY A 263 -56.61 -3.76 4.06
N ASP A 264 -57.48 -3.94 3.06
CA ASP A 264 -57.55 -3.24 1.75
C ASP A 264 -56.29 -3.29 0.83
N ALA A 265 -56.32 -3.80 -0.41
CA ALA A 265 -57.26 -3.73 -1.55
C ALA A 265 -57.12 -2.46 -2.41
N THR A 266 -57.64 -2.54 -3.65
CA THR A 266 -57.63 -1.53 -4.75
C THR A 266 -56.36 -1.60 -5.63
N THR A 267 -56.29 -2.30 -6.77
CA THR A 267 -56.97 -2.19 -8.09
C THR A 267 -56.70 -0.93 -8.93
N ALA A 268 -55.92 -1.09 -10.01
CA ALA A 268 -55.94 -0.41 -11.34
C ALA A 268 -54.59 -0.78 -12.03
N LYS A 269 -54.45 -1.36 -13.23
CA LYS A 269 -55.13 -1.27 -14.53
C LYS A 269 -55.11 0.13 -15.16
N LEU A 270 -54.23 0.28 -16.15
CA LEU A 270 -54.17 1.15 -17.35
C LEU A 270 -52.71 0.99 -17.85
N ASP A 271 -52.39 0.35 -18.97
CA ASP A 271 -52.84 0.53 -20.36
C ASP A 271 -52.58 1.96 -20.86
N ASP A 272 -51.44 2.18 -21.53
CA ASP A 272 -51.16 3.28 -22.47
C ASP A 272 -50.01 2.87 -23.42
N ASP A 273 -50.27 3.06 -24.73
CA ASP A 273 -49.44 2.87 -25.97
C ASP A 273 -48.28 1.84 -26.03
#